data_AF-A0A930E1S9-F1
#
_entry.id   AF-A0A930E1S9-F1
#
_cell.length_a   1.000
_cell.length_b   1.000
_cell.length_c   1.000
_cell.angle_alpha   90.00
_cell.angle_beta   90.00
_cell.angle_gamma   90.00
#
_symmetry.space_group_name_H-M   'P 1'
#
loop_
_entity.id
_entity.type
_entity.pdbx_description
1 polymer ?
#
loop_
_entity_poly.entity_id
_entity_poly.type
_entity_poly.pdbx_seq_one_letter_code
_entity_poly.pdbx_strand_id
1 'polypeptide(L)'
;MGNFVILALVGVIIVFAVRSVIKRGKNGCCGGGECSVDSVKVSDKVEGHYPFKAMISVDDMHCGTCKKKVENALNAISGVWATVDLSSHT
;
A
#
# COMPACT_ATOMS: atom_id res chain seq x y z
N MET A 1 -39.51 -26.94 -9.81
CA MET A 1 -39.05 -25.72 -10.51
C MET A 1 -38.57 -24.63 -9.55
N GLY A 2 -39.24 -24.39 -8.41
CA GLY A 2 -38.81 -23.37 -7.43
C GLY A 2 -37.41 -23.56 -6.80
N ASN A 3 -37.00 -24.80 -6.50
CA ASN A 3 -35.66 -25.08 -5.93
C ASN A 3 -34.50 -24.63 -6.84
N PHE A 4 -34.63 -24.75 -8.16
CA PHE A 4 -33.58 -24.34 -9.09
C PHE A 4 -33.40 -22.82 -9.11
N VAL A 5 -34.50 -22.06 -8.97
CA VAL A 5 -34.46 -20.59 -8.89
C VAL A 5 -33.76 -20.14 -7.61
N ILE A 6 -34.07 -20.78 -6.49
CA ILE A 6 -33.44 -20.49 -5.19
C ILE A 6 -31.93 -20.81 -5.24
N LEU A 7 -31.56 -21.98 -5.80
CA LEU A 7 -30.16 -22.37 -5.95
C LEU A 7 -29.37 -21.41 -6.83
N ALA A 8 -29.96 -20.93 -7.94
CA ALA A 8 -29.33 -19.95 -8.81
C ALA A 8 -29.08 -18.62 -8.09
N LEU A 9 -30.07 -18.13 -7.34
CA LEU A 9 -29.97 -16.88 -6.60
C LEU A 9 -28.88 -16.94 -5.52
N VAL A 10 -28.83 -18.03 -4.75
CA VAL A 10 -27.78 -18.27 -3.74
C VAL A 10 -26.41 -18.39 -4.39
N GLY A 11 -26.31 -19.09 -5.52
CA GLY A 11 -25.07 -19.21 -6.29
C GLY A 11 -24.50 -17.85 -6.71
N VAL A 12 -25.35 -16.94 -7.20
CA VAL A 12 -24.92 -15.58 -7.57
C VAL A 12 -24.39 -14.81 -6.37
N ILE A 13 -25.05 -14.88 -5.21
CA ILE A 13 -24.62 -14.20 -3.99
C ILE A 13 -23.26 -14.74 -3.51
N ILE A 14 -23.08 -16.07 -3.50
CA ILE A 14 -21.82 -16.70 -3.11
C ILE A 14 -20.69 -16.26 -4.05
N VAL A 15 -20.92 -16.28 -5.37
CA VAL A 15 -19.92 -15.83 -6.35
C VAL A 15 -19.54 -14.37 -6.11
N PHE A 16 -20.51 -13.50 -5.83
CA PHE A 16 -20.26 -12.09 -5.55
C PHE A 16 -19.47 -11.90 -4.25
N ALA A 17 -19.82 -12.64 -3.20
CA ALA A 17 -19.12 -12.63 -1.92
C ALA A 17 -17.67 -13.11 -2.06
N VAL A 18 -17.45 -14.24 -2.73
CA VAL A 18 -16.11 -14.79 -2.99
C VAL A 18 -15.28 -13.81 -3.84
N ARG A 19 -15.86 -13.24 -4.90
CA ARG A 19 -15.19 -12.20 -5.70
C ARG A 19 -14.82 -10.98 -4.86
N SER A 20 -15.71 -10.53 -3.97
CA SER A 20 -15.45 -9.39 -3.08
C SER A 20 -14.33 -9.69 -2.08
N VAL A 21 -14.32 -10.90 -1.50
CA VAL A 21 -13.26 -11.34 -0.56
C VAL A 21 -11.92 -11.47 -1.26
N ILE A 22 -11.85 -12.05 -2.47
CA ILE A 22 -10.60 -12.15 -3.23
C ILE A 22 -10.12 -10.75 -3.66
N LYS A 23 -11.02 -9.87 -4.08
CA LYS A 23 -10.68 -8.49 -4.47
C LYS A 23 -10.16 -7.68 -3.28
N ARG A 24 -10.74 -7.88 -2.09
CA ARG A 24 -10.25 -7.30 -0.83
C ARG A 24 -8.94 -7.95 -0.37
N GLY A 25 -8.80 -9.25 -0.50
CA GLY A 25 -7.59 -10.01 -0.13
C GLY A 25 -6.37 -9.63 -0.97
N LYS A 26 -6.54 -9.40 -2.28
CA LYS A 26 -5.47 -8.85 -3.15
C LYS A 26 -5.07 -7.42 -2.79
N ASN A 27 -5.95 -6.66 -2.13
CA ASN A 27 -5.72 -5.26 -1.77
C ASN A 27 -5.30 -5.06 -0.30
N GLY A 28 -5.20 -6.15 0.48
CA GLY A 28 -4.67 -6.13 1.85
C GLY A 28 -5.50 -5.35 2.88
N CYS A 29 -4.99 -5.35 4.11
CA CYS A 29 -5.55 -4.75 5.33
C CYS A 29 -5.74 -3.21 5.22
N CYS A 30 -5.02 -2.54 4.31
CA CYS A 30 -5.24 -1.13 3.96
C CYS A 30 -6.38 -1.02 2.94
N GLY A 31 -7.61 -1.14 3.44
CA GLY A 31 -8.83 -1.27 2.65
C GLY A 31 -8.95 -0.28 1.48
N GLY A 32 -9.17 -0.83 0.29
CA GLY A 32 -10.19 -0.41 -0.68
C GLY A 32 -10.26 1.05 -1.16
N GLY A 33 -9.33 1.91 -0.78
CA GLY A 33 -9.19 3.26 -1.29
C GLY A 33 -8.06 3.29 -2.30
N GLU A 34 -8.28 4.01 -3.38
CA GLU A 34 -7.28 4.54 -4.30
C GLU A 34 -6.11 5.21 -3.54
N CYS A 35 -5.19 4.40 -3.04
CA CYS A 35 -3.90 4.84 -2.55
C CYS A 35 -2.95 5.00 -3.75
N SER A 36 -3.39 5.73 -4.77
CA SER A 36 -2.48 6.32 -5.75
C SER A 36 -1.79 7.49 -5.06
N VAL A 37 -0.87 7.17 -4.16
CA VAL A 37 0.04 8.19 -3.64
C VAL A 37 1.05 8.42 -4.75
N ASP A 38 0.87 9.51 -5.48
CA ASP A 38 1.85 9.97 -6.47
C ASP A 38 3.21 10.08 -5.79
N SER A 39 4.22 9.51 -6.43
CA SER A 39 5.58 9.51 -5.88
C SER A 39 6.06 10.95 -5.82
N VAL A 40 6.37 11.44 -4.61
CA VAL A 40 6.96 12.76 -4.47
C VAL A 40 8.37 12.70 -5.07
N LYS A 41 8.56 13.39 -6.20
CA LYS A 41 9.86 13.47 -6.86
C LYS A 41 10.78 14.38 -6.04
N VAL A 42 11.74 13.78 -5.35
CA VAL A 42 12.87 14.51 -4.78
C VAL A 42 13.72 15.06 -5.92
N SER A 43 14.01 16.36 -5.88
CA SER A 43 14.79 17.06 -6.91
C SER A 43 16.25 16.61 -6.98
N ASP A 44 16.83 16.15 -5.86
CA ASP A 44 18.25 15.81 -5.76
C ASP A 44 18.45 14.43 -5.11
N LYS A 45 18.96 13.47 -5.89
CA LYS A 45 19.39 12.13 -5.43
C LYS A 45 20.91 12.01 -5.27
N VAL A 46 21.62 13.14 -5.17
CA VAL A 46 23.08 13.16 -5.10
C VAL A 46 23.52 13.06 -3.64
N GLU A 47 24.15 11.95 -3.26
CA GLU A 47 24.58 11.69 -1.87
C GLU A 47 25.49 12.78 -1.29
N GLY A 48 26.24 13.51 -2.13
CA GLY A 48 27.13 14.59 -1.70
C GLY A 48 26.43 15.91 -1.32
N HIS A 49 25.13 16.06 -1.60
CA HIS A 49 24.38 17.28 -1.25
C HIS A 49 23.83 17.26 0.18
N TYR A 50 23.85 16.10 0.85
CA TYR A 50 23.30 15.94 2.19
C TYR A 50 24.43 15.65 3.20
N PRO A 51 24.82 16.63 4.03
CA PRO A 51 25.90 16.47 5.00
C PRO A 51 25.56 15.54 6.18
N PHE A 52 24.28 15.20 6.36
CA PHE A 52 23.79 14.37 7.45
C PHE A 52 22.97 13.19 6.92
N LYS A 53 23.25 11.99 7.43
CA LYS A 53 22.47 10.76 7.18
C LYS A 53 21.92 10.24 8.51
N ALA A 54 20.64 9.88 8.53
CA ALA A 54 19.98 9.24 9.66
C ALA A 54 19.30 7.94 9.19
N MET A 55 19.44 6.87 9.96
CA MET A 55 18.69 5.63 9.77
C MET A 55 17.62 5.56 10.86
N ILE A 56 16.37 5.32 10.46
CA ILE A 56 15.22 5.31 11.37
C ILE A 56 14.51 3.98 11.15
N SER A 57 14.29 3.23 12.22
CA SER A 57 13.45 2.04 12.16
C SER A 57 11.99 2.43 12.39
N VAL A 58 11.11 2.02 11.49
CA VAL A 58 9.67 2.25 11.62
C VAL A 58 8.98 0.92 11.89
N ASP A 59 8.47 0.78 13.10
CA ASP A 59 7.65 -0.36 13.48
C ASP A 59 6.33 -0.38 12.68
N ASP A 60 5.82 -1.58 12.41
CA ASP A 60 4.52 -1.82 11.76
C ASP A 60 4.43 -1.51 10.24
N MET A 61 5.56 -1.47 9.52
CA MET A 61 5.56 -1.44 8.05
C MET A 61 5.32 -2.83 7.43
N HIS A 62 4.05 -3.23 7.29
CA HIS A 62 3.68 -4.57 6.80
C HIS A 62 3.46 -4.70 5.29
N CYS A 63 3.37 -3.59 4.54
CA CYS A 63 3.07 -3.65 3.11
C CYS A 63 3.77 -2.57 2.28
N GLY A 64 3.87 -2.81 0.97
CA GLY A 64 4.41 -1.87 -0.01
C GLY A 64 3.73 -0.50 -0.02
N THR A 65 2.46 -0.43 0.37
CA THR A 65 1.72 0.83 0.48
C THR A 65 2.14 1.62 1.74
N CYS A 66 2.36 0.95 2.87
CA CYS A 66 2.91 1.59 4.07
C CYS A 66 4.31 2.15 3.77
N LYS A 67 5.17 1.36 3.11
CA LYS A 67 6.48 1.82 2.63
C LYS A 67 6.35 3.11 1.80
N LYS A 68 5.54 3.08 0.74
CA LYS A 68 5.37 4.24 -0.16
C LYS A 68 4.83 5.46 0.56
N LYS A 69 3.91 5.30 1.51
CA LYS A 69 3.39 6.42 2.31
C LYS A 69 4.47 7.06 3.15
N VAL A 70 5.28 6.27 3.85
CA VAL A 70 6.40 6.77 4.66
C VAL A 70 7.45 7.45 3.79
N GLU A 71 7.86 6.79 2.70
CA GLU A 71 8.84 7.34 1.75
C GLU A 71 8.35 8.66 1.13
N ASN A 72 7.09 8.74 0.70
CA ASN A 72 6.52 9.96 0.14
C ASN A 72 6.35 11.07 1.19
N ALA A 73 5.97 10.75 2.43
CA ALA A 73 5.84 11.74 3.50
C ALA A 73 7.20 12.37 3.84
N LEU A 74 8.27 11.57 3.86
CA LEU A 74 9.62 12.06 4.10
C LEU A 74 10.16 12.86 2.91
N ASN A 75 9.94 12.37 1.69
CA ASN A 75 10.35 13.06 0.45
C ASN A 75 9.54 14.34 0.15
N ALA A 76 8.39 14.54 0.80
CA ALA A 76 7.63 15.80 0.76
C ALA A 76 8.29 16.93 1.56
N ILE A 77 9.24 16.62 2.45
CA ILE A 77 9.96 17.63 3.22
C ILE A 77 11.06 18.21 2.32
N SER A 78 11.04 19.52 2.12
CA SER A 78 12.04 20.22 1.29
C SER A 78 13.45 20.03 1.85
N GLY A 79 14.38 19.56 1.02
CA GLY A 79 15.76 19.30 1.43
C GLY A 79 15.94 18.00 2.22
N VAL A 80 15.02 17.05 2.07
CA VAL A 80 15.15 15.68 2.60
C VAL A 80 15.06 14.68 1.46
N TRP A 81 15.96 13.69 1.48
CA TRP A 81 15.88 12.51 0.64
C TRP A 81 15.82 11.27 1.53
N ALA A 82 14.70 10.55 1.46
CA ALA A 82 14.47 9.32 2.18
C ALA A 82 14.28 8.14 1.21
N THR A 83 14.80 7.00 1.62
CA THR A 83 14.59 5.70 0.97
C THR A 83 14.18 4.73 2.07
N VAL A 84 13.11 3.95 1.83
CA VAL A 84 12.60 2.99 2.80
C VAL A 84 12.79 1.58 2.26
N ASP A 85 13.27 0.66 3.09
CA ASP A 85 13.39 -0.76 2.80
C ASP A 85 12.56 -1.60 3.78
N LEU A 86 11.68 -2.43 3.20
CA LEU A 86 10.76 -3.28 3.97
C LEU A 86 11.46 -4.51 4.56
N SER A 87 12.57 -4.95 3.97
CA SER A 87 13.27 -6.15 4.42
C SER A 87 14.09 -5.85 5.67
N SER A 88 14.68 -4.65 5.74
CA SER A 88 15.44 -4.20 6.90
C SER A 88 14.64 -3.36 7.90
N HIS A 89 13.37 -3.06 7.62
CA HIS A 89 12.52 -2.18 8.45
C HIS A 89 13.16 -0.80 8.72
N THR A 90 13.82 -0.23 7.71
CA THR A 90 14.58 1.04 7.78
C THR A 90 14.30 1.95 6.61
#